data_AF-A0A1I5U3J7-F1
#
_entry.id   AF-A0A1I5U3J7-F1
#
_cell.length_a   1.000
_cell.length_b   1.000
_cell.length_c   1.000
_cell.angle_alpha   90.00
_cell.angle_beta   90.00
_cell.angle_gamma   90.00
#
_symmetry.space_group_name_H-M   'P 1'
#
loop_
_entity.id
_entity.type
_entity.pdbx_description
1 polymer ?
#
loop_
_entity_poly.entity_id
_entity_poly.type
_entity_poly.pdbx_seq_one_letter_code
_entity_poly.pdbx_strand_id
1 'polypeptide(L)'
;MKPFTEHPASVGETYVEHFGVATRFGVRMIAGGIGAVVHGVFPFLCTTSGSRTVQALHTEMVAKRGAVRDAETERRTVEYVI
;
A
#
# COMPACT_ATOMS: atom_id res chain seq x y z
N MET A 1 -16.61 19.47 1.82
CA MET A 1 -15.73 18.27 1.72
C MET A 1 -14.96 18.34 0.42
N LYS A 2 -13.63 18.21 0.46
CA LYS A 2 -12.81 18.13 -0.77
C LYS A 2 -12.14 16.75 -0.81
N PRO A 3 -12.89 15.66 -1.12
CA PRO A 3 -12.40 14.28 -0.92
C PRO A 3 -11.11 13.97 -1.69
N PHE A 4 -10.94 14.57 -2.87
CA PHE A 4 -9.76 14.38 -3.72
C PHE A 4 -8.49 15.08 -3.21
N THR A 5 -8.59 16.00 -2.25
CA THR A 5 -7.42 16.73 -1.71
C THR A 5 -7.25 16.52 -0.22
N GLU A 6 -8.36 16.41 0.51
CA GLU A 6 -8.40 16.26 1.97
C GLU A 6 -7.86 14.90 2.41
N HIS A 7 -8.24 13.82 1.72
CA HIS A 7 -7.74 12.49 2.04
C HIS A 7 -6.25 12.32 1.70
N PRO A 8 -5.76 12.64 0.49
CA PRO A 8 -4.33 12.60 0.18
C PRO A 8 -3.49 13.46 1.14
N ALA A 9 -3.96 14.67 1.45
CA ALA A 9 -3.26 15.57 2.38
C ALA A 9 -3.15 14.99 3.80
N SER A 10 -4.19 14.28 4.29
CA SER A 10 -4.16 13.65 5.62
C SER A 10 -3.08 12.56 5.77
N VAL A 11 -2.62 12.00 4.64
CA VAL A 11 -1.54 11.00 4.60
C VAL A 11 -0.24 11.56 4.02
N GLY A 12 -0.15 12.88 3.86
CA GLY A 12 1.05 13.57 3.37
C GLY A 12 1.33 13.41 1.88
N GLU A 13 0.33 13.09 1.06
CA GLU A 13 0.47 12.88 -0.38
C GLU A 13 -0.32 13.92 -1.20
N THR A 14 0.19 14.27 -2.37
CA THR A 14 -0.62 14.96 -3.39
C THR A 14 -1.64 14.00 -4.00
N TYR A 15 -2.69 14.53 -4.62
CA TYR A 15 -3.70 13.70 -5.29
C TYR A 15 -3.08 12.72 -6.30
N VAL A 16 -2.12 13.18 -7.10
CA VAL A 16 -1.49 12.37 -8.16
C VAL A 16 -0.63 11.25 -7.57
N GLU A 17 0.13 11.54 -6.52
CA GLU A 17 0.93 10.54 -5.80
C GLU A 17 0.02 9.48 -5.18
N HIS A 18 -1.00 9.93 -4.43
CA HIS A 18 -1.94 9.04 -3.76
C HIS A 18 -2.70 8.18 -4.77
N PHE A 19 -3.17 8.78 -5.88
CA PHE A 19 -3.87 8.07 -6.94
C PHE A 19 -2.99 7.00 -7.58
N GLY A 20 -1.73 7.32 -7.90
CA GLY A 20 -0.80 6.36 -8.49
C GLY A 20 -0.50 5.18 -7.57
N VAL A 21 -0.20 5.46 -6.30
CA VAL A 21 0.08 4.43 -5.28
C VAL A 21 -1.14 3.56 -5.04
N ALA A 22 -2.30 4.16 -4.79
CA ALA A 22 -3.54 3.44 -4.51
C ALA A 22 -3.99 2.58 -5.70
N THR A 23 -3.92 3.11 -6.92
CA THR A 23 -4.32 2.38 -8.13
C THR A 23 -3.40 1.20 -8.40
N ARG A 24 -2.08 1.38 -8.31
CA ARG A 24 -1.10 0.29 -8.47
C ARG A 24 -1.30 -0.82 -7.45
N PHE A 25 -1.54 -0.45 -6.19
CA PHE A 25 -1.85 -1.39 -5.11
C PHE A 25 -3.12 -2.20 -5.43
N GLY A 26 -4.20 -1.51 -5.83
CA GLY A 26 -5.47 -2.13 -6.19
C GLY A 26 -5.37 -3.10 -7.38
N VAL A 27 -4.68 -2.70 -8.45
CA VAL A 27 -4.48 -3.56 -9.65
C VAL A 27 -3.77 -4.85 -9.29
N ARG A 28 -2.72 -4.80 -8.45
CA ARG A 28 -2.01 -5.99 -7.97
C ARG A 28 -2.92 -6.89 -7.15
N MET A 29 -3.72 -6.31 -6.25
CA MET A 29 -4.68 -7.04 -5.42
C MET A 29 -5.71 -7.79 -6.28
N ILE A 30 -6.26 -7.13 -7.31
CA ILE A 30 -7.18 -7.75 -8.28
C ILE A 30 -6.50 -8.90 -9.01
N ALA A 31 -5.29 -8.70 -9.54
CA ALA A 31 -4.56 -9.73 -10.26
C ALA A 31 -4.24 -10.95 -9.38
N GLY A 32 -3.80 -10.73 -8.13
CA GLY A 32 -3.58 -11.80 -7.16
C GLY A 32 -4.86 -12.54 -6.77
N GLY A 33 -5.97 -11.81 -6.61
CA GLY A 33 -7.29 -12.37 -6.35
C GLY A 33 -7.79 -13.24 -7.50
N ILE A 34 -7.67 -12.78 -8.75
CA ILE A 34 -7.97 -13.57 -9.95
C ILE A 34 -7.11 -14.85 -9.96
N GLY A 35 -5.82 -14.73 -9.69
CA GLY A 35 -4.93 -15.89 -9.60
C GLY A 35 -5.33 -16.90 -8.52
N ALA A 36 -5.80 -16.43 -7.36
CA ALA A 36 -6.31 -17.29 -6.29
C ALA A 36 -7.62 -18.00 -6.66
N VAL A 37 -8.54 -17.30 -7.34
CA VAL A 37 -9.79 -17.90 -7.86
C VAL A 37 -9.48 -18.96 -8.91
N VAL A 38 -8.60 -18.65 -9.88
CA VAL A 38 -8.15 -19.62 -10.88
C VAL A 38 -7.53 -20.84 -10.23
N HIS A 39 -6.70 -20.66 -9.19
CA HIS A 39 -6.13 -21.76 -8.42
C HIS A 39 -7.21 -22.60 -7.70
N GLY A 40 -8.24 -21.96 -7.14
CA GLY A 40 -9.36 -22.67 -6.50
C GLY A 40 -10.15 -23.56 -7.47
N VAL A 41 -10.27 -23.16 -8.74
CA VAL A 41 -10.91 -23.97 -9.79
C VAL A 41 -9.94 -25.02 -10.36
N PHE A 42 -8.68 -24.62 -10.57
CA PHE A 42 -7.62 -25.44 -11.16
C PHE A 42 -6.40 -25.47 -10.22
N PRO A 43 -6.30 -26.46 -9.32
CA PRO A 43 -5.30 -26.45 -8.24
C PRO A 43 -3.84 -26.51 -8.72
N PHE A 44 -3.60 -26.85 -9.99
CA PHE A 44 -2.27 -26.84 -10.60
C PHE A 44 -1.90 -25.49 -11.25
N LEU A 45 -2.87 -24.59 -11.46
CA LEU A 45 -2.63 -23.23 -11.98
C LEU A 45 -2.45 -22.24 -10.83
N CYS A 46 -1.65 -21.19 -11.08
CA CYS A 46 -1.49 -20.04 -10.18
C CYS A 46 -1.19 -20.37 -8.71
N THR A 47 -0.56 -21.53 -8.43
CA THR A 47 -0.41 -22.19 -7.12
C THR A 47 0.01 -21.30 -5.94
N THR A 48 0.64 -20.19 -6.25
CA THR A 48 1.38 -19.38 -5.30
C THR A 48 1.23 -17.88 -5.64
N SER A 49 0.34 -17.55 -6.58
CA SER A 49 0.08 -16.18 -7.05
C SER A 49 -0.62 -15.34 -5.99
N GLY A 50 -1.68 -15.89 -5.38
CA GLY A 50 -2.42 -15.17 -4.34
C GLY A 50 -1.55 -14.85 -3.12
N SER A 51 -0.87 -15.85 -2.56
CA SER A 51 -0.02 -15.68 -1.38
C SER A 51 1.15 -14.74 -1.62
N ARG A 52 1.84 -14.84 -2.76
CA ARG A 52 2.90 -13.89 -3.13
C ARG A 52 2.39 -12.46 -3.26
N THR A 53 1.23 -12.26 -3.88
CA THR A 53 0.64 -10.93 -3.98
C THR A 53 0.32 -10.36 -2.60
N VAL A 54 -0.30 -11.14 -1.71
CA VAL A 54 -0.58 -10.70 -0.34
C VAL A 54 0.70 -10.35 0.40
N GLN A 55 1.74 -11.19 0.31
CA GLN A 55 3.02 -10.94 0.95
C GLN A 55 3.67 -9.66 0.44
N ALA A 56 3.69 -9.45 -0.88
CA ALA A 56 4.25 -8.25 -1.49
C ALA A 56 3.50 -6.98 -1.07
N LEU A 57 2.16 -7.00 -1.12
CA LEU A 57 1.31 -5.88 -0.70
C LEU A 57 1.48 -5.59 0.81
N HIS A 58 1.60 -6.64 1.63
CA HIS A 58 1.84 -6.50 3.05
C HIS A 58 3.20 -5.85 3.34
N THR A 59 4.26 -6.31 2.66
CA THR A 59 5.59 -5.69 2.77
C THR A 59 5.55 -4.21 2.37
N GLU A 60 4.86 -3.86 1.27
CA GLU A 60 4.70 -2.47 0.84
C GLU A 60 3.96 -1.61 1.89
N MET A 61 2.90 -2.14 2.51
CA MET A 61 2.16 -1.44 3.57
C MET A 61 3.02 -1.22 4.83
N VAL A 62 3.76 -2.24 5.28
CA VAL A 62 4.62 -2.13 6.47
C VAL A 62 5.77 -1.17 6.22
N ALA A 63 6.40 -1.21 5.04
CA ALA A 63 7.47 -0.28 4.68
C ALA A 63 6.99 1.18 4.69
N LYS A 64 5.82 1.46 4.09
CA LYS A 64 5.24 2.82 4.08
C LYS A 64 4.94 3.31 5.50
N ARG A 65 4.36 2.45 6.36
CA ARG A 65 4.09 2.78 7.77
C ARG A 65 5.37 3.06 8.56
N GLY A 66 6.42 2.27 8.34
CA GLY A 66 7.74 2.46 8.96
C GLY A 66 8.32 3.83 8.60
N ALA A 67 8.36 4.16 7.31
CA ALA A 67 8.88 5.45 6.84
C ALA A 67 8.14 6.66 7.44
N VAL A 68 6.81 6.58 7.56
CA VAL A 68 5.99 7.65 8.19
C VAL A 68 6.36 7.82 9.66
N ARG A 69 6.46 6.72 10.42
CA ARG A 69 6.81 6.75 11.85
C ARG A 69 8.22 7.30 12.08
N ASP A 70 9.18 6.90 11.25
CA ASP A 70 10.57 7.32 11.39
C ASP A 70 10.70 8.83 11.11
N ALA A 71 10.00 9.33 10.08
CA ALA A 71 9.92 10.77 9.78
C ALA A 71 9.21 11.59 10.88
N GLU A 72 8.19 11.02 11.54
CA GLU A 72 7.55 11.66 12.69
C GLU A 72 8.49 11.73 13.90
N THR A 73 9.25 10.65 14.14
CA THR A 73 10.24 10.59 15.22
C THR A 73 11.32 11.64 15.03
N GLU A 74 11.87 11.76 13.82
CA GLU A 74 12.86 12.78 13.48
C GLU A 74 12.34 14.20 13.77
N ARG A 75 11.14 14.55 13.28
CA ARG A 75 10.53 15.86 13.54
C ARG A 75 10.39 16.17 15.03
N ARG A 76 9.89 15.20 15.81
CA ARG A 76 9.71 15.37 17.26
C ARG A 76 11.04 15.53 17.99
N THR A 77 12.09 14.83 17.55
CA THR A 77 13.43 15.00 18.14
C THR A 77 14.03 16.36 17.81
N VAL A 78 13.85 16.87 16.60
CA VAL A 78 14.33 18.19 16.20
C VAL A 78 13.59 19.31 16.96
N GLU A 79 12.26 19.21 17.07
CA GLU A 79 11.43 20.17 17.83
C GLU A 79 11.78 20.21 19.33
N TYR A 80 12.21 19.09 19.92
CA TYR A 80 12.65 19.07 21.32
C TYR A 80 14.02 19.74 21.53
N VAL A 81 14.85 19.81 20.49
CA VAL A 81 16.24 20.29 20.58
C VAL A 81 16.39 21.79 20.32
N ILE A 82 15.53 22.39 19.47
CA ILE A 82 15.59 23.81 19.06
C ILE A 82 14.50 24.59 19.78
#